data_AF-A0A7Y6K918-F1
#
_entry.id   AF-A0A7Y6K918-F1
#
_cell.length_a   1.000
_cell.length_b   1.000
_cell.length_c   1.000
_cell.angle_alpha   90.00
_cell.angle_beta   90.00
_cell.angle_gamma   90.00
#
_symmetry.space_group_name_H-M   'P 1'
#
loop_
_entity.id
_entity.type
_entity.pdbx_description
1 polymer ?
#
loop_
_entity_poly.entity_id
_entity_poly.type
_entity_poly.pdbx_seq_one_letter_code
_entity_poly.pdbx_strand_id
1 'polypeptide(L)'
;MRGKIADGEARDRLIIWLRRRMEEFGITLEALAESIQHDVDHPPLYRDARGNEWNGLGNMPDWLSAARNAGVSPEFFRIEPKPAPKPMVAASETDPRQLDLFR
;
A
#
# COMPACT_ATOMS: atom_id res chain seq x y z
N MET A 1 7.72 2.13 -37.61
CA MET A 1 6.26 2.40 -37.66
C MET A 1 5.79 2.69 -36.25
N ARG A 2 5.47 3.95 -35.91
CA ARG A 2 4.82 4.32 -34.64
C ARG A 2 3.38 4.69 -34.96
N GLY A 3 2.44 3.86 -34.52
CA GLY A 3 1.00 4.12 -34.63
C GLY A 3 0.62 5.27 -33.70
N LYS A 4 0.75 6.50 -34.22
CA LYS A 4 0.06 7.66 -33.70
C LYS A 4 -1.17 7.84 -34.61
N ILE A 5 -2.32 8.20 -34.05
CA ILE A 5 -3.64 8.34 -34.70
C ILE A 5 -4.51 7.05 -34.66
N ALA A 6 -4.95 6.67 -33.45
CA ALA A 6 -6.15 5.84 -33.22
C ALA A 6 -6.74 5.99 -31.79
N ASP A 7 -6.20 6.89 -30.95
CA ASP A 7 -6.43 6.88 -29.50
C ASP A 7 -7.69 7.68 -29.08
N GLY A 8 -8.00 8.78 -29.79
CA GLY A 8 -9.15 9.65 -29.48
C GLY A 8 -10.49 8.95 -29.70
N GLU A 9 -10.74 8.42 -30.89
CA GLU A 9 -11.99 7.69 -31.18
C GLU A 9 -12.15 6.43 -30.33
N ALA A 10 -11.05 5.72 -30.03
CA ALA A 10 -11.08 4.55 -29.16
C ALA A 10 -11.44 4.94 -27.72
N ARG A 11 -10.86 6.02 -27.20
CA ARG A 11 -11.18 6.58 -25.89
C ARG A 11 -12.63 7.06 -25.82
N ASP A 12 -13.11 7.77 -26.83
CA ASP A 12 -14.49 8.27 -26.86
C ASP A 12 -15.50 7.12 -26.88
N ARG A 13 -15.23 6.06 -27.67
CA ARG A 13 -16.03 4.82 -27.64
C ARG A 13 -16.01 4.14 -26.27
N LEU A 14 -14.86 4.09 -25.60
CA LEU A 14 -14.75 3.52 -24.25
C LEU A 14 -15.55 4.33 -23.23
N ILE A 15 -15.52 5.67 -23.32
CA ILE A 15 -16.30 6.54 -22.44
C ILE A 15 -17.79 6.29 -22.62
N ILE A 16 -18.27 6.22 -23.88
CA ILE A 16 -19.68 5.92 -24.18
C ILE A 16 -20.07 4.54 -23.64
N TRP A 17 -19.24 3.52 -23.89
CA TRP A 17 -19.48 2.17 -23.40
C TRP A 17 -19.53 2.10 -21.86
N LEU A 18 -18.60 2.77 -21.17
CA LEU A 18 -18.57 2.80 -19.71
C LEU A 18 -19.81 3.46 -19.13
N ARG A 19 -20.22 4.62 -19.68
CA ARG A 19 -21.45 5.32 -19.24
C ARG A 19 -22.68 4.43 -19.37
N ARG A 20 -22.83 3.71 -20.50
CA ARG A 20 -23.92 2.76 -20.69
C ARG A 20 -23.89 1.62 -19.67
N ARG A 21 -22.70 1.10 -19.32
CA ARG A 21 -22.56 0.06 -18.28
C ARG A 21 -22.89 0.60 -16.89
N MET A 22 -22.48 1.83 -16.58
CA MET A 22 -22.85 2.50 -15.34
C MET A 22 -24.37 2.62 -15.23
N GLU A 23 -25.06 3.04 -16.29
CA GLU A 23 -26.53 3.08 -16.33
C GLU A 23 -27.16 1.69 -16.15
N GLU A 24 -26.65 0.66 -16.82
CA GLU A 24 -27.16 -0.72 -16.73
C GLU A 24 -27.09 -1.29 -15.31
N PHE A 25 -26.07 -0.92 -14.54
CA PHE A 25 -25.91 -1.34 -13.15
C PHE A 25 -26.39 -0.32 -12.12
N GLY A 26 -26.96 0.81 -12.55
CA GLY A 26 -27.39 1.88 -11.65
C GLY A 26 -26.25 2.55 -10.86
N ILE A 27 -25.03 2.56 -11.40
CA ILE A 27 -23.87 3.24 -10.81
C ILE A 27 -23.94 4.73 -11.16
N THR A 28 -24.17 5.58 -10.18
CA THR A 28 -24.17 7.03 -10.38
C THR A 28 -22.74 7.60 -10.38
N LEU A 29 -22.56 8.78 -10.95
CA LEU A 29 -21.25 9.46 -10.92
C LEU A 29 -20.87 9.85 -9.49
N GLU A 30 -21.86 10.21 -8.68
CA GLU A 30 -21.70 10.57 -7.28
C GLU A 30 -21.21 9.37 -6.48
N ALA A 31 -21.85 8.20 -6.62
CA ALA A 31 -21.43 6.97 -5.94
C ALA A 31 -20.01 6.52 -6.38
N LEU A 32 -19.68 6.70 -7.66
CA LEU A 32 -18.32 6.43 -8.14
C LEU A 32 -17.30 7.39 -7.54
N ALA A 33 -17.60 8.68 -7.47
CA ALA A 33 -16.73 9.68 -6.87
C ALA A 33 -16.53 9.42 -5.36
N GLU A 34 -17.60 9.08 -4.65
CA GLU A 34 -17.54 8.69 -3.23
C GLU A 34 -16.68 7.44 -3.02
N SER A 35 -16.81 6.42 -3.87
CA SER A 35 -15.96 5.22 -3.81
C SER A 35 -14.48 5.55 -4.01
N ILE A 36 -14.16 6.39 -5.01
CA ILE A 36 -12.77 6.78 -5.28
C ILE A 36 -12.22 7.58 -4.09
N GLN A 37 -13.00 8.52 -3.56
CA GLN A 37 -12.57 9.32 -2.41
C GLN A 37 -12.37 8.44 -1.17
N HIS A 38 -13.25 7.48 -0.94
CA HIS A 38 -13.11 6.51 0.14
C HIS A 38 -11.80 5.72 0.03
N ASP A 39 -11.40 5.29 -1.17
CA ASP A 39 -10.14 4.58 -1.38
C ASP A 39 -8.91 5.48 -1.16
N VAL A 40 -9.02 6.77 -1.53
CA VAL A 40 -7.99 7.78 -1.26
C VAL A 40 -7.84 8.05 0.24
N ASP A 41 -8.95 8.11 0.97
CA ASP A 41 -8.98 8.36 2.41
C ASP A 41 -8.54 7.15 3.25
N HIS A 42 -8.69 5.94 2.70
CA HIS A 42 -8.33 4.68 3.36
C HIS A 42 -7.28 3.88 2.56
N PRO A 43 -6.08 4.45 2.35
CA PRO A 43 -5.05 3.81 1.55
C PRO A 43 -4.63 2.47 2.17
N PRO A 44 -4.17 1.51 1.35
CA PRO A 44 -3.67 0.25 1.86
C PRO A 44 -2.44 0.48 2.75
N LEU A 45 -2.40 -0.20 3.89
CA LEU A 45 -1.32 -0.13 4.86
C LEU A 45 -0.34 -1.29 4.70
N TYR A 46 -0.81 -2.44 4.21
CA TYR A 46 -0.03 -3.64 4.00
C TYR A 46 -0.24 -4.20 2.58
N ARG A 47 0.82 -4.70 1.94
CA ARG A 47 0.78 -5.36 0.63
C ARG A 47 1.70 -6.58 0.59
N ASP A 48 1.24 -7.67 0.00
CA ASP A 48 2.05 -8.86 -0.25
C ASP A 48 2.70 -8.88 -1.65
N ALA A 49 3.56 -9.87 -1.91
CA ALA A 49 4.23 -10.03 -3.20
C ALA A 49 3.28 -10.38 -4.37
N ARG A 50 2.03 -10.77 -4.07
CA ARG A 50 1.01 -11.10 -5.06
C ARG A 50 0.10 -9.91 -5.37
N GLY A 51 0.33 -8.76 -4.72
CA GLY A 51 -0.45 -7.54 -4.88
C GLY A 51 -1.73 -7.51 -4.03
N ASN A 52 -1.91 -8.43 -3.09
CA ASN A 52 -3.00 -8.35 -2.12
C ASN A 52 -2.73 -7.20 -1.16
N GLU A 53 -3.76 -6.43 -0.84
CA GLU A 53 -3.67 -5.23 -0.03
C GLU A 53 -4.61 -5.27 1.16
N TRP A 54 -4.22 -4.56 2.23
CA TRP A 54 -5.07 -4.37 3.39
C TRP A 54 -4.79 -3.03 4.04
N ASN A 55 -5.83 -2.23 4.25
CA ASN A 55 -5.76 -0.92 4.92
C ASN A 55 -5.88 -1.03 6.45
N GLY A 56 -5.87 -2.24 7.01
CA GLY A 56 -6.00 -2.46 8.46
C GLY A 56 -7.44 -2.41 8.98
N LEU A 57 -8.43 -2.19 8.12
CA LEU A 57 -9.85 -2.17 8.49
C LEU A 57 -10.51 -3.53 8.26
N GLY A 58 -11.46 -3.87 9.14
CA GLY A 58 -12.21 -5.12 9.07
C GLY A 58 -11.40 -6.34 9.47
N ASN A 59 -11.80 -7.51 8.95
CA ASN A 59 -11.14 -8.77 9.25
C ASN A 59 -9.78 -8.86 8.57
N MET A 60 -8.78 -9.32 9.32
CA MET A 60 -7.45 -9.54 8.79
C MET A 60 -7.49 -10.63 7.69
N PRO A 61 -6.93 -10.38 6.50
CA PRO A 61 -7.03 -11.32 5.40
C PRO A 61 -6.17 -12.58 5.63
N ASP A 62 -6.51 -13.66 4.93
CA ASP A 62 -5.88 -14.97 5.09
C ASP A 62 -4.37 -14.94 4.86
N TRP A 63 -3.90 -14.15 3.89
CA TRP A 63 -2.48 -14.05 3.56
C TRP A 63 -1.66 -13.46 4.73
N LEU A 64 -2.22 -12.48 5.45
CA LEU A 64 -1.55 -11.86 6.60
C LEU A 64 -1.69 -12.74 7.85
N SER A 65 -2.84 -13.42 8.01
CA SER A 65 -3.06 -14.41 9.06
C SER A 65 -2.10 -15.60 8.96
N ALA A 66 -1.91 -16.14 7.76
CA ALA A 66 -1.00 -17.25 7.51
C ALA A 66 0.45 -16.84 7.81
N ALA A 67 0.87 -15.64 7.38
CA ALA A 67 2.20 -15.11 7.67
C ALA A 67 2.45 -14.96 9.17
N ARG A 68 1.48 -14.41 9.91
CA ARG A 68 1.54 -14.29 11.38
C ARG A 68 1.67 -15.65 12.06
N ASN A 69 0.88 -16.64 11.62
CA ASN A 69 0.93 -18.00 12.18
C ASN A 69 2.26 -18.71 11.87
N ALA A 70 2.94 -18.33 10.79
CA ALA A 70 4.31 -18.76 10.47
C ALA A 70 5.40 -17.98 11.23
N GLY A 71 5.03 -17.07 12.14
CA GLY A 71 5.96 -16.26 12.93
C GLY A 71 6.47 -15.01 12.22
N VAL A 72 5.94 -14.67 11.04
CA VAL A 72 6.31 -13.45 10.32
C VAL A 72 5.54 -12.26 10.91
N SER A 73 6.25 -11.20 11.27
CA SER A 73 5.63 -9.96 11.73
C SER A 73 4.84 -9.31 10.58
N PRO A 74 3.57 -8.88 10.79
CA PRO A 74 2.79 -8.12 9.82
C PRO A 74 3.48 -6.87 9.28
N GLU A 75 4.37 -6.26 10.08
CA GLU A 75 5.18 -5.11 9.68
C GLU A 75 6.06 -5.40 8.46
N PHE A 76 6.40 -6.66 8.19
CA PHE A 76 7.12 -7.06 6.98
C PHE A 76 6.38 -6.66 5.69
N PHE A 77 5.04 -6.57 5.75
CA PHE A 77 4.18 -6.29 4.60
C PHE A 77 3.76 -4.82 4.51
N ARG A 78 4.19 -3.93 5.42
CA ARG A 78 3.70 -2.55 5.46
C ARG A 78 4.15 -1.74 4.23
N ILE A 79 3.26 -0.94 3.65
CA ILE A 79 3.50 -0.11 2.44
C ILE A 79 4.21 1.22 2.77
N GLU A 80 4.17 1.66 4.03
CA GLU A 80 4.83 2.90 4.49
C GLU A 80 6.33 2.72 4.85
N PRO A 81 7.15 3.77 4.67
CA PRO A 81 8.58 3.71 4.94
C PRO A 81 8.81 3.60 6.46
N LYS A 82 9.45 2.52 6.88
CA LYS A 82 9.99 2.30 8.23
C LYS A 82 10.30 3.62 8.96
N PRO A 83 9.62 3.98 10.07
CA PRO A 83 10.09 5.07 10.90
C PRO A 83 11.53 4.75 11.33
N ALA A 84 12.43 5.73 11.22
CA ALA A 84 13.83 5.57 11.60
C ALA A 84 13.90 4.86 12.97
N PRO A 85 14.78 3.85 13.13
CA PRO A 85 14.87 3.12 14.38
C PRO A 85 15.07 4.11 15.52
N LYS A 86 14.23 4.05 16.56
CA LYS A 86 14.49 4.75 17.82
C LYS A 86 15.93 4.41 18.22
N PRO A 87 16.78 5.40 18.57
CA PRO A 87 18.14 5.10 18.99
C PRO A 87 18.04 4.11 20.14
N MET A 88 18.62 2.93 19.94
CA MET A 88 18.83 1.95 21.00
C MET A 88 19.90 2.52 21.93
N VAL A 89 19.50 3.49 22.75
CA VAL A 89 20.27 3.93 23.91
C VAL A 89 20.08 2.88 25.00
N ALA A 90 20.95 1.87 24.96
CA ALA A 90 21.50 1.11 26.09
C ALA A 90 22.34 -0.04 25.50
N ALA A 91 23.63 -0.24 25.77
CA ALA A 91 24.58 0.47 26.60
C ALA A 91 25.98 0.03 26.11
N SER A 92 26.77 0.94 25.54
CA SER A 92 28.22 0.82 25.58
C SER A 92 28.69 1.88 26.55
N GLU A 93 28.62 1.53 27.82
CA GLU A 93 29.31 2.24 28.89
C GLU A 93 30.81 2.12 28.58
N THR A 94 31.37 3.18 28.00
CA THR A 94 32.81 3.27 27.78
C THR A 94 33.48 3.27 29.15
N ASP A 95 34.06 2.13 29.56
CA ASP A 95 34.90 2.06 30.75
C ASP A 95 36.08 3.04 30.57
N PRO A 96 36.24 4.06 31.44
CA PRO A 96 37.33 5.02 31.33
C PRO A 96 38.74 4.39 31.41
N ARG A 97 38.85 3.11 31.79
CA ARG A 97 40.13 2.35 31.77
C ARG A 97 40.62 1.96 30.38
N GLN A 98 39.78 2.02 29.34
CA GLN A 98 40.18 1.67 27.97
C GLN A 98 40.98 2.77 27.25
N LEU A 99 41.11 3.97 27.85
CA LEU A 99 41.79 5.11 27.20
C LEU A 99 43.32 5.12 27.35
N ASP A 100 43.89 4.29 28.25
CA ASP A 100 45.33 4.28 28.55
C ASP A 100 46.14 3.24 27.75
N LEU A 101 45.51 2.47 26.85
CA LEU A 101 46.17 1.37 26.13
C LEU A 101 46.83 1.79 24.80
N PHE A 102 46.75 3.07 24.43
CA PHE A 102 47.32 3.61 23.19
C PHE A 102 48.27 4.80 23.42
N ARG A 103 49.00 4.82 24.54
CA ARG A 103 50.12 5.76 24.71
C ARG A 103 51.44 5.02 24.86
#